data_AF-A0AAD8RFS1-F1
#
_entry.id   AF-A0AAD8RFS1-F1
#
_cell.length_a   1.000
_cell.length_b   1.000
_cell.length_c   1.000
_cell.angle_alpha   90.00
_cell.angle_beta   90.00
_cell.angle_gamma   90.00
#
_symmetry.space_group_name_H-M   'P 1'
#
loop_
_entity.id
_entity.type
_entity.pdbx_description
1 polymer ?
#
loop_
_entity_poly.entity_id
_entity_poly.type
_entity_poly.pdbx_seq_one_letter_code
_entity_poly.pdbx_strand_id
1 'polypeptide(L)'
;MVRNYWSLLSPLIFSDHPKRPGDEDPQPPFNMLRNVLDMNAHFGGFNAALLKSGKSVWVMNVVPTNAPNNLPLIFDRGFIGVQHDWCEAFPTYPRTYDMVHADGLLSLEKRQKHRCSTLDIFLEVDRILRPEGWIMIRDTAPLIEAARSVAAQLRWDARILDLDIASDEKLLVCQKPFLRKQ
;
A
#
# COMPACT_ATOMS: atom_id res chain seq x y z
N MET A 1 4.12 -16.39 7.99
CA MET A 1 4.77 -15.60 6.93
C MET A 1 4.64 -14.07 7.10
N VAL A 2 3.75 -13.55 7.96
CA VAL A 2 3.58 -12.10 8.22
C VAL A 2 4.66 -11.52 9.17
N ARG A 3 5.38 -12.35 9.94
CA ARG A 3 6.33 -11.89 10.97
C ARG A 3 7.59 -11.18 10.43
N ASN A 4 8.05 -11.47 9.21
CA ASN A 4 9.32 -10.94 8.71
C ASN A 4 9.25 -9.49 8.22
N TYR A 5 8.06 -9.00 7.84
CA TYR A 5 7.90 -7.61 7.34
C TYR A 5 7.92 -6.58 8.47
N TRP A 6 7.30 -6.90 9.60
CA TRP A 6 7.06 -5.94 10.67
C TRP A 6 8.32 -5.50 11.41
N SER A 7 9.32 -6.38 11.54
CA SER A 7 10.59 -6.03 12.17
C SER A 7 11.37 -4.99 11.36
N LEU A 8 11.29 -5.06 10.02
CA LEU A 8 11.98 -4.14 9.10
C LEU A 8 11.27 -2.77 9.01
N LEU A 9 9.96 -2.72 9.20
CA LEU A 9 9.15 -1.50 9.06
C LEU A 9 8.92 -0.76 10.39
N SER A 10 9.02 -1.46 11.52
CA SER A 10 8.76 -0.87 12.85
C SER A 10 9.60 0.37 13.17
N PRO A 11 10.92 0.46 12.87
CA PRO A 11 11.69 1.66 13.20
C PRO A 11 11.52 2.79 12.20
N LEU A 12 11.09 2.48 10.97
CA LEU A 12 11.02 3.43 9.85
C LEU A 12 9.65 4.10 9.72
N ILE A 13 8.58 3.43 10.18
CA ILE A 13 7.19 3.84 9.88
C ILE A 13 6.35 4.04 11.15
N PHE A 14 6.65 3.31 12.23
CA PHE A 14 5.83 3.34 13.44
C PHE A 14 6.72 3.62 14.66
N SER A 15 6.96 4.89 14.95
CA SER A 15 7.67 5.31 16.16
C SER A 15 6.80 4.99 17.39
N ASP A 16 6.85 3.73 17.86
CA ASP A 16 6.14 3.27 19.04
C ASP A 16 7.00 3.58 20.29
N HIS A 17 7.07 4.85 20.70
CA HIS A 17 7.51 5.20 22.05
C HIS A 17 6.33 5.14 23.03
N PRO A 18 6.47 4.45 24.19
CA PRO A 18 5.38 4.34 25.15
C PRO A 18 5.04 5.71 25.75
N LYS A 19 3.75 6.11 25.66
CA LYS A 19 3.20 7.37 26.20
C LYS A 19 3.27 7.38 27.74
N ARG A 20 3.72 8.49 28.34
CA ARG A 20 3.52 8.76 29.77
C ARG A 20 2.05 9.17 30.02
N PRO A 21 1.41 8.69 31.08
CA PRO A 21 0.04 9.10 31.40
C PRO A 21 0.05 10.50 32.02
N GLY A 22 -0.56 11.49 31.35
CA GLY A 22 -0.82 12.81 31.96
C GLY A 22 -0.92 14.02 31.03
N ASP A 23 -0.31 14.00 29.84
CA ASP A 23 -0.35 15.15 28.92
C ASP A 23 -1.46 15.00 27.87
N GLU A 24 -2.13 16.11 27.52
CA GLU A 24 -3.05 16.21 26.38
C GLU A 24 -2.46 15.49 25.17
N ASP A 25 -3.29 14.74 24.42
CA ASP A 25 -2.80 13.89 23.34
C ASP A 25 -1.85 14.70 22.43
N PRO A 26 -0.54 14.39 22.43
CA PRO A 26 0.39 15.14 21.61
C PRO A 26 -0.07 15.04 20.17
N GLN A 27 0.06 16.13 19.42
CA GLN A 27 -0.20 16.05 17.98
C GLN A 27 0.58 14.85 17.43
N PRO A 28 -0.08 14.01 16.61
CA PRO A 28 0.57 12.84 16.04
C PRO A 28 1.92 13.28 15.43
N PRO A 29 2.99 12.50 15.60
CA PRO A 29 4.21 12.79 14.88
C PRO A 29 3.88 12.85 13.37
N PHE A 30 4.53 13.78 12.66
CA PHE A 30 4.26 14.03 11.23
C PHE A 30 4.38 12.77 10.33
N ASN A 31 5.00 11.71 10.84
CA ASN A 31 5.21 10.43 10.17
C ASN A 31 4.27 9.30 10.64
N MET A 32 3.20 9.62 11.38
CA MET A 32 2.24 8.62 11.83
C MET A 32 1.30 8.23 10.68
N LEU A 33 1.39 6.99 10.20
CA LEU A 33 0.40 6.44 9.28
C LEU A 33 -0.98 6.40 9.93
N ARG A 34 -1.99 6.91 9.23
CA ARG A 34 -3.39 6.92 9.70
C ARG A 34 -4.34 6.36 8.67
N ASN A 35 -4.16 6.72 7.40
CA ASN A 35 -5.01 6.32 6.30
C ASN A 35 -4.24 5.43 5.36
N VAL A 36 -4.68 4.17 5.27
CA VAL A 36 -4.05 3.14 4.46
C VAL A 36 -5.03 2.71 3.37
N LEU A 37 -4.55 2.57 2.16
CA LEU A 37 -5.29 1.99 1.05
C LEU A 37 -4.71 0.63 0.72
N ASP A 38 -5.54 -0.42 0.76
CA ASP A 38 -5.16 -1.75 0.28
C ASP A 38 -5.79 -1.96 -1.11
N MET A 39 -4.99 -1.81 -2.16
CA MET A 39 -5.46 -1.80 -3.55
C MET A 39 -5.96 -3.16 -4.04
N ASN A 40 -5.50 -4.24 -3.40
CA ASN A 40 -5.95 -5.59 -3.68
C ASN A 40 -6.10 -6.36 -2.37
N ALA A 41 -7.23 -6.14 -1.69
CA ALA A 41 -7.43 -6.61 -0.34
C ALA A 41 -7.65 -8.12 -0.21
N HIS A 42 -7.88 -8.83 -1.31
CA HIS A 42 -8.28 -10.25 -1.34
C HIS A 42 -9.44 -10.52 -0.37
N PHE A 43 -9.15 -10.95 0.86
CA PHE A 43 -10.12 -11.25 1.91
C PHE A 43 -9.99 -10.31 3.14
N GLY A 44 -9.35 -9.15 2.99
CA GLY A 44 -9.05 -8.21 4.09
C GLY A 44 -7.91 -8.67 4.99
N GLY A 45 -6.98 -9.49 4.48
CA GLY A 45 -5.91 -10.10 5.27
C GLY A 45 -4.90 -9.08 5.81
N PHE A 46 -4.57 -8.06 5.03
CA PHE A 46 -3.66 -7.00 5.43
C PHE A 46 -4.26 -6.12 6.54
N ASN A 47 -5.52 -5.71 6.40
CA ASN A 47 -6.26 -4.99 7.44
C ASN A 47 -6.33 -5.81 8.75
N ALA A 48 -6.69 -7.10 8.67
CA ALA A 48 -6.71 -7.98 9.84
C ALA A 48 -5.33 -8.10 10.52
N ALA A 49 -4.24 -8.11 9.75
CA ALA A 49 -2.89 -8.15 10.29
C ALA A 49 -2.50 -6.85 11.01
N LEU A 50 -2.89 -5.69 10.48
CA LEU A 50 -2.71 -4.38 11.11
C LEU A 50 -3.48 -4.25 12.42
N LEU A 51 -4.74 -4.71 12.44
CA LEU A 51 -5.55 -4.73 13.64
C LEU A 51 -4.92 -5.62 14.73
N LYS A 52 -4.48 -6.82 14.34
CA LYS A 52 -3.86 -7.78 15.27
C LYS A 52 -2.52 -7.28 15.83
N SER A 53 -1.78 -6.46 15.09
CA SER A 53 -0.54 -5.83 15.56
C SER A 53 -0.76 -4.58 16.40
N GLY A 54 -2.01 -4.23 16.71
CA GLY A 54 -2.36 -3.09 17.57
C GLY A 54 -2.14 -1.73 16.90
N LYS A 55 -2.06 -1.67 15.57
CA LYS A 55 -1.89 -0.41 14.83
C LYS A 55 -3.22 0.31 14.70
N SER A 56 -3.29 1.54 15.22
CA SER A 56 -4.46 2.42 15.09
C SER A 56 -4.48 3.11 13.72
N VAL A 57 -4.79 2.34 12.67
CA VAL A 57 -4.89 2.85 11.29
C VAL A 57 -6.26 2.55 10.70
N TRP A 58 -6.77 3.46 9.88
CA TRP A 58 -7.95 3.26 9.06
C TRP A 58 -7.52 2.70 7.71
N VAL A 59 -8.13 1.59 7.29
CA VAL A 59 -7.78 0.89 6.05
C VAL A 59 -8.99 0.84 5.13
N MET A 60 -8.86 1.43 3.94
CA MET A 60 -9.79 1.22 2.84
C MET A 60 -9.37 -0.03 2.07
N ASN A 61 -10.17 -1.10 2.15
CA ASN A 61 -9.93 -2.32 1.39
C ASN A 61 -10.54 -2.19 -0.01
N VAL A 62 -9.76 -2.41 -1.06
CA VAL A 62 -10.26 -2.40 -2.43
C VAL A 62 -10.17 -3.79 -3.02
N VAL A 63 -11.26 -4.25 -3.63
CA VAL A 63 -11.29 -5.47 -4.43
C VAL A 63 -11.30 -5.06 -5.89
N PRO A 64 -10.26 -5.38 -6.68
CA PRO A 64 -10.25 -5.06 -8.11
C PRO A 64 -11.43 -5.73 -8.81
N THR A 65 -12.07 -5.06 -9.77
CA THR A 65 -13.11 -5.66 -10.65
C THR A 65 -12.61 -6.88 -11.42
N ASN A 66 -11.29 -6.98 -11.55
CA ASN A 66 -10.58 -8.03 -12.28
C ASN A 66 -10.36 -9.30 -11.43
N ALA A 67 -10.67 -9.26 -10.14
CA ALA A 67 -10.56 -10.37 -9.20
C ALA A 67 -11.95 -10.92 -8.79
N PRO A 68 -12.02 -12.14 -8.21
CA PRO A 68 -13.24 -12.63 -7.58
C PRO A 68 -13.78 -11.63 -6.54
N ASN A 69 -15.10 -11.42 -6.54
CA ASN A 69 -15.72 -10.49 -5.62
C ASN A 69 -15.78 -11.05 -4.19
N ASN A 70 -14.80 -10.66 -3.38
CA ASN A 70 -14.67 -11.05 -1.99
C ASN A 70 -15.19 -9.99 -0.99
N LEU A 71 -15.82 -8.91 -1.48
CA LEU A 71 -16.36 -7.85 -0.62
C LEU A 71 -17.34 -8.36 0.46
N PRO A 72 -18.25 -9.31 0.19
CA PRO A 72 -19.13 -9.84 1.23
C PRO A 72 -18.34 -10.38 2.43
N LEU A 73 -17.24 -11.11 2.18
CA LEU A 73 -16.41 -11.64 3.25
C LEU A 73 -15.65 -10.55 4.00
N ILE A 74 -15.25 -9.47 3.32
CA ILE A 74 -14.62 -8.31 3.97
C ILE A 74 -15.63 -7.64 4.92
N PHE A 75 -16.88 -7.49 4.50
CA PHE A 75 -17.95 -6.94 5.33
C PHE A 75 -18.31 -7.86 6.51
N ASP A 76 -18.36 -9.18 6.30
CA ASP A 76 -18.62 -10.16 7.37
C ASP A 76 -17.54 -10.11 8.47
N ARG A 77 -16.32 -9.69 8.13
CA ARG A 77 -15.22 -9.47 9.09
C ARG A 77 -15.31 -8.11 9.81
N GLY A 78 -16.29 -7.28 9.47
CA GLY A 78 -16.48 -5.94 10.03
C GLY A 78 -15.56 -4.88 9.42
N PHE A 79 -14.94 -5.15 8.27
CA PHE A 79 -14.11 -4.18 7.57
C PHE A 79 -14.90 -3.44 6.49
N ILE A 80 -14.50 -2.22 6.20
CA ILE A 80 -15.01 -1.48 5.05
C ILE A 80 -14.26 -1.85 3.78
N GLY A 81 -14.93 -1.77 2.63
CA GLY A 81 -14.26 -1.96 1.36
C GLY A 81 -15.13 -1.58 0.17
N VAL A 82 -14.49 -1.44 -0.98
CA VAL A 82 -15.11 -1.06 -2.25
C VAL A 82 -14.59 -1.92 -3.39
N GLN A 83 -15.38 -2.04 -4.45
CA GLN A 83 -14.92 -2.64 -5.70
C GLN A 83 -14.48 -1.52 -6.64
N HIS A 84 -13.33 -1.67 -7.30
CA HIS A 84 -12.81 -0.62 -8.18
C HIS A 84 -12.03 -1.19 -9.37
N ASP A 85 -12.07 -0.48 -10.51
CA ASP A 85 -11.21 -0.74 -11.66
C ASP A 85 -10.02 0.22 -11.63
N TRP A 86 -8.80 -0.30 -11.44
CA TRP A 86 -7.59 0.53 -11.33
C TRP A 86 -7.15 1.19 -12.64
N CYS A 87 -7.82 0.89 -13.76
CA CYS A 87 -7.69 1.66 -14.99
C CYS A 87 -8.55 2.94 -15.01
N GLU A 88 -9.45 3.09 -14.03
CA GLU A 88 -10.26 4.28 -13.81
C GLU A 88 -9.76 5.06 -12.57
N ALA A 89 -10.02 6.36 -12.55
CA ALA A 89 -9.66 7.20 -11.41
C ALA A 89 -10.41 6.76 -10.14
N PHE A 90 -9.68 6.55 -9.04
CA PHE A 90 -10.27 6.17 -7.76
C PHE A 90 -11.07 7.35 -7.20
N PRO A 91 -12.32 7.14 -6.73
CA PRO A 91 -13.23 8.21 -6.33
C PRO A 91 -12.87 8.80 -4.95
N THR A 92 -11.69 9.40 -4.85
CA THR A 92 -11.16 10.04 -3.64
C THR A 92 -10.44 11.34 -3.99
N TYR A 93 -10.31 12.21 -3.00
CA TYR A 93 -9.53 13.44 -3.14
C TYR A 93 -8.04 13.13 -3.30
N PRO A 94 -7.29 13.91 -4.09
CA PRO A 94 -5.84 13.80 -4.13
C PRO A 94 -5.24 13.92 -2.72
N ARG A 95 -4.13 13.22 -2.46
CA ARG A 95 -3.42 13.25 -1.17
C ARG A 95 -4.28 12.84 0.03
N THR A 96 -5.09 11.79 -0.12
CA THR A 96 -5.92 11.25 0.97
C THR A 96 -5.16 10.26 1.84
N TYR A 97 -4.36 9.38 1.23
CA TYR A 97 -3.73 8.24 1.92
C TYR A 97 -2.27 8.52 2.31
N ASP A 98 -1.87 7.99 3.46
CA ASP A 98 -0.50 8.04 3.98
C ASP A 98 0.31 6.82 3.51
N MET A 99 -0.37 5.69 3.27
CA MET A 99 0.23 4.47 2.77
C MET A 99 -0.68 3.76 1.77
N VAL A 100 -0.07 3.20 0.73
CA VAL A 100 -0.71 2.35 -0.27
C VAL A 100 -0.05 0.98 -0.26
N HIS A 101 -0.87 -0.07 -0.15
CA HIS A 101 -0.46 -1.46 -0.20
C HIS A 101 -1.08 -2.14 -1.43
N ALA A 102 -0.32 -2.99 -2.10
CA ALA A 102 -0.81 -3.80 -3.21
C ALA A 102 -0.11 -5.17 -3.22
N ASP A 103 -0.89 -6.25 -3.11
CA ASP A 103 -0.37 -7.63 -3.17
C ASP A 103 -0.91 -8.36 -4.40
N GLY A 104 -0.01 -8.70 -5.32
CA GLY A 104 -0.33 -9.37 -6.59
C GLY A 104 -1.16 -8.55 -7.58
N LEU A 105 -1.27 -7.24 -7.36
CA LEU A 105 -2.08 -6.36 -8.22
C LEU A 105 -1.52 -6.28 -9.65
N LEU A 106 -0.20 -6.15 -9.82
CA LEU A 106 0.39 -6.01 -11.16
C LEU A 106 0.25 -7.30 -11.95
N SER A 107 0.38 -8.45 -11.28
CA SER A 107 0.10 -9.76 -11.86
C SER A 107 -1.36 -9.90 -12.29
N LEU A 108 -2.30 -9.39 -11.49
CA LEU A 108 -3.73 -9.40 -11.81
C LEU A 108 -4.01 -8.56 -13.07
N GLU A 109 -3.51 -7.34 -13.11
CA GLU A 109 -3.73 -6.41 -14.22
C GLU A 109 -3.06 -6.88 -15.51
N LYS A 110 -1.85 -7.44 -15.44
CA LYS A 110 -1.15 -7.99 -16.62
C LYS A 110 -1.89 -9.14 -17.30
N ARG A 111 -2.70 -9.91 -16.56
CA ARG A 111 -3.51 -11.00 -17.15
C ARG A 111 -4.60 -10.45 -18.06
N GLN A 112 -5.11 -9.24 -17.78
CA GLN A 112 -6.10 -8.58 -18.62
C GLN A 112 -5.40 -7.75 -19.70
N LYS A 113 -5.18 -8.37 -20.87
CA LYS A 113 -4.60 -7.68 -22.02
C LYS A 113 -5.47 -6.47 -22.40
N HIS A 114 -4.85 -5.29 -22.50
CA HIS A 114 -5.33 -4.06 -23.16
C HIS A 114 -6.22 -3.09 -22.36
N ARG A 115 -6.16 -3.04 -21.02
CA ARG A 115 -6.95 -2.06 -20.24
C ARG A 115 -6.20 -0.76 -19.93
N CYS A 116 -5.09 -0.83 -19.23
CA CYS A 116 -4.23 0.32 -18.93
C CYS A 116 -2.79 -0.11 -18.67
N SER A 117 -1.86 0.84 -18.73
CA SER A 117 -0.45 0.60 -18.47
C SER A 117 -0.14 0.64 -16.98
N THR A 118 0.97 0.01 -16.56
CA THR A 118 1.47 0.14 -15.18
C THR A 118 1.74 1.60 -14.80
N LEU A 119 2.10 2.45 -15.77
CA LEU A 119 2.28 3.87 -15.54
C LEU A 119 0.97 4.56 -15.12
N ASP A 120 -0.16 4.22 -15.73
CA ASP A 120 -1.46 4.82 -15.42
C ASP A 120 -1.87 4.54 -13.96
N ILE A 121 -1.68 3.29 -13.52
CA ILE A 121 -1.93 2.88 -12.13
C ILE A 121 -1.02 3.67 -11.17
N PHE A 122 0.26 3.83 -11.51
CA PHE A 122 1.21 4.55 -10.67
C PHE A 122 0.93 6.05 -10.62
N LEU A 123 0.43 6.65 -11.71
CA LEU A 123 -0.02 8.04 -11.73
C LEU A 123 -1.24 8.25 -10.82
N GLU A 124 -2.16 7.29 -10.81
CA GLU A 124 -3.30 7.32 -9.90
C GLU A 124 -2.86 7.18 -8.43
N VAL A 125 -1.92 6.28 -8.15
CA VAL A 125 -1.29 6.17 -6.83
C VAL A 125 -0.57 7.48 -6.46
N ASP A 126 0.15 8.13 -7.38
CA ASP A 126 0.78 9.43 -7.13
C ASP A 126 -0.27 10.49 -6.77
N ARG A 127 -1.42 10.50 -7.45
CA ARG A 127 -2.48 11.47 -7.19
C ARG A 127 -3.04 11.33 -5.77
N ILE A 128 -3.35 10.11 -5.34
CA ILE A 128 -4.05 9.85 -4.07
C ILE A 128 -3.13 9.79 -2.85
N LEU A 129 -1.84 9.52 -3.04
CA LEU A 129 -0.86 9.44 -1.96
C LEU A 129 -0.35 10.83 -1.55
N ARG A 130 -0.30 11.06 -0.23
CA ARG A 130 0.29 12.26 0.35
C ARG A 130 1.79 12.36 0.05
N PRO A 131 2.36 13.57 -0.01
CA PRO A 131 3.81 13.74 0.06
C PRO A 131 4.38 12.99 1.27
N GLU A 132 5.55 12.39 1.14
CA GLU A 132 6.20 11.53 2.15
C GLU A 132 5.49 10.22 2.47
N GLY A 133 4.38 9.93 1.78
CA GLY A 133 3.64 8.69 1.90
C GLY A 133 4.42 7.48 1.36
N TRP A 134 4.02 6.31 1.85
CA TRP A 134 4.67 5.04 1.57
C TRP A 134 3.87 4.19 0.60
N ILE A 135 4.55 3.48 -0.29
CA ILE A 135 3.96 2.49 -1.17
C ILE A 135 4.65 1.15 -0.92
N MET A 136 3.85 0.08 -0.77
CA MET A 136 4.34 -1.29 -0.65
C MET A 136 3.66 -2.16 -1.70
N ILE A 137 4.44 -2.69 -2.64
CA ILE A 137 3.95 -3.54 -3.72
C ILE A 137 4.65 -4.88 -3.66
N ARG A 138 3.89 -5.95 -3.49
CA ARG A 138 4.38 -7.32 -3.49
C ARG A 138 3.91 -8.01 -4.76
N ASP A 139 4.85 -8.49 -5.57
CA ASP A 139 4.53 -9.14 -6.84
C ASP A 139 5.73 -9.95 -7.35
N THR A 140 5.58 -10.59 -8.52
CA THR A 140 6.67 -11.34 -9.17
C THR A 140 7.85 -10.44 -9.52
N ALA A 141 9.07 -10.98 -9.43
CA ALA A 141 10.31 -10.25 -9.65
C ALA A 141 10.35 -9.44 -10.98
N PRO A 142 9.90 -9.97 -12.14
CA PRO A 142 9.90 -9.20 -13.38
C PRO A 142 8.97 -7.98 -13.33
N LEU A 143 7.84 -8.08 -12.61
CA LEU A 143 6.88 -6.99 -12.46
C LEU A 143 7.38 -5.93 -11.48
N ILE A 144 8.01 -6.36 -10.39
CA ILE A 144 8.63 -5.45 -9.43
C ILE A 144 9.77 -4.65 -10.06
N GLU A 145 10.57 -5.26 -10.93
CA GLU A 145 11.62 -4.54 -11.63
C GLU A 145 11.07 -3.53 -12.65
N ALA A 146 10.00 -3.89 -13.37
CA ALA A 146 9.29 -2.94 -14.23
C ALA A 146 8.66 -1.78 -13.42
N ALA A 147 8.03 -2.10 -12.29
CA ALA A 147 7.47 -1.12 -11.36
C ALA A 147 8.54 -0.17 -10.79
N ARG A 148 9.73 -0.68 -10.48
CA ARG A 148 10.87 0.15 -10.04
C ARG A 148 11.27 1.18 -11.11
N SER A 149 11.27 0.78 -12.37
CA SER A 149 11.55 1.70 -13.49
C SER A 149 10.50 2.83 -13.57
N VAL A 150 9.21 2.51 -13.39
CA VAL A 150 8.14 3.50 -13.34
C VAL A 150 8.27 4.41 -12.12
N ALA A 151 8.54 3.85 -10.93
CA ALA A 151 8.75 4.63 -9.71
C ALA A 151 9.92 5.62 -9.86
N ALA A 152 11.00 5.21 -10.53
CA ALA A 152 12.13 6.09 -10.82
C ALA A 152 11.75 7.23 -11.77
N GLN A 153 10.93 6.98 -12.80
CA GLN A 153 10.39 8.03 -13.68
C GLN A 153 9.53 9.05 -12.92
N LEU A 154 8.77 8.59 -11.92
CA LEU A 154 7.99 9.44 -11.01
C LEU A 154 8.84 10.11 -9.91
N ARG A 155 10.15 9.87 -9.89
CA ARG A 155 11.11 10.36 -8.89
C ARG A 155 10.79 9.91 -7.46
N TRP A 156 10.19 8.73 -7.28
CA TRP A 156 10.02 8.13 -5.96
C TRP A 156 11.33 7.47 -5.49
N ASP A 157 11.62 7.51 -4.18
CA ASP A 157 12.71 6.69 -3.61
C ASP A 157 12.22 5.24 -3.53
N ALA A 158 12.90 4.31 -4.19
CA ALA A 158 12.43 2.94 -4.39
C ALA A 158 13.47 1.93 -3.93
N ARG A 159 13.05 0.95 -3.12
CA ARG A 159 13.89 -0.12 -2.58
C ARG A 159 13.22 -1.46 -2.80
N ILE A 160 13.95 -2.39 -3.39
CA ILE A 160 13.49 -3.78 -3.53
C ILE A 160 14.01 -4.58 -2.33
N LEU A 161 13.12 -5.37 -1.72
CA LEU A 161 13.41 -6.32 -0.66
C LEU A 161 13.10 -7.73 -1.16
N ASP A 162 14.08 -8.61 -1.05
CA ASP A 162 13.90 -10.04 -1.30
C ASP A 162 13.26 -10.70 -0.08
N LEU A 163 12.24 -11.54 -0.30
CA LEU A 163 11.35 -12.03 0.74
C LEU A 163 11.68 -13.45 1.17
N ASP A 164 12.06 -14.25 0.19
CA ASP A 164 12.61 -15.58 0.35
C ASP A 164 13.55 -15.85 -0.84
N ILE A 165 14.64 -16.55 -0.60
CA ILE A 165 15.64 -16.89 -1.63
C ILE A 165 15.02 -17.88 -2.64
N ALA A 166 14.05 -18.68 -2.20
CA ALA A 166 13.38 -19.67 -3.03
C ALA A 166 12.12 -19.15 -3.74
N SER A 167 11.69 -17.91 -3.48
CA SER A 167 10.46 -17.35 -4.06
C SER A 167 10.79 -16.36 -5.18
N ASP A 168 10.03 -16.45 -6.28
CA ASP A 168 10.07 -15.45 -7.36
C ASP A 168 9.38 -14.13 -6.98
N GLU A 169 8.85 -14.02 -5.76
CA GLU A 169 8.16 -12.82 -5.27
C GLU A 169 9.12 -11.83 -4.58
N LYS A 170 8.96 -10.55 -4.93
CA LYS A 170 9.72 -9.45 -4.35
C LYS A 170 8.79 -8.39 -3.78
N LEU A 171 9.28 -7.61 -2.84
CA LEU A 171 8.59 -6.45 -2.29
C LEU A 171 9.29 -5.19 -2.76
N LEU A 172 8.55 -4.32 -3.44
CA LEU A 172 8.96 -2.96 -3.72
C LEU A 172 8.40 -2.05 -2.62
N VAL A 173 9.30 -1.35 -1.92
CA VAL A 173 8.96 -0.29 -0.99
C VAL A 173 9.37 1.03 -1.62
N CYS A 174 8.41 1.93 -1.80
CA CYS A 174 8.67 3.26 -2.32
C CYS A 174 8.26 4.33 -1.30
N GLN A 175 8.95 5.47 -1.33
CA GLN A 175 8.56 6.68 -0.63
C GLN A 175 8.44 7.82 -1.61
N LYS A 176 7.28 8.50 -1.58
CA LYS A 176 7.04 9.69 -2.40
C LYS A 176 7.76 10.89 -1.75
N PRO A 177 8.66 11.60 -2.44
CA PRO A 177 9.36 12.72 -1.84
C PRO A 177 8.42 13.92 -1.60
N PHE A 178 8.73 14.73 -0.58
CA PHE A 178 8.02 16.00 -0.32
C PHE A 178 8.25 17.02 -1.44
N LEU A 179 9.51 17.17 -1.86
CA LEU A 179 9.96 18.06 -2.93
C LEU A 179 10.54 17.23 -4.07
N ARG A 180 10.15 17.53 -5.31
CA ARG A 180 10.84 16.99 -6.48
C ARG A 180 12.23 17.65 -6.51
N LYS A 181 13.28 16.90 -6.17
CA LYS A 181 14.67 17.36 -6.36
C LYS A 181 14.82 17.79 -7.83
N GLN A 182 15.26 19.03 -8.06
CA GLN A 182 15.40 19.62 -9.40
C GLN A 182 16.35 18.78 -10.24
#